data_AF-A0A9D6VYK8-F1
#
_entry.id   AF-A0A9D6VYK8-F1
#
_cell.length_a   1.000
_cell.length_b   1.000
_cell.length_c   1.000
_cell.angle_alpha   90.00
_cell.angle_beta   90.00
_cell.angle_gamma   90.00
#
_symmetry.space_group_name_H-M   'P 1'
#
loop_
_entity.id
_entity.type
_entity.pdbx_description
1 polymer ?
#
loop_
_entity_poly.entity_id
_entity_poly.type
_entity_poly.pdbx_seq_one_letter_code
_entity_poly.pdbx_strand_id
1 'polypeptide(L)'
;MTFHEQYAIAAAVTLAVELPLVLYLARRARLLHSDARVLVAALVANAATHPALWYVPWSFFPQALAKPNYALYLVVGETTVLLVETVVYWRLLVPQRPWLALATAALANAASYGAGLAVWALIG
;
A
#
# COMPACT_ATOMS: atom_id res chain seq x y z
N MET A 1 -17.17 -14.34 -6.63
CA MET A 1 -15.85 -13.75 -6.88
C MET A 1 -14.82 -14.51 -6.05
N THR A 2 -13.84 -15.12 -6.70
CA THR A 2 -12.75 -15.86 -6.05
C THR A 2 -11.85 -14.93 -5.24
N PHE A 3 -11.04 -15.48 -4.32
CA PHE A 3 -10.07 -14.67 -3.55
C PHE A 3 -9.05 -13.97 -4.47
N HIS A 4 -8.64 -14.63 -5.55
CA HIS A 4 -7.72 -14.07 -6.55
C HIS A 4 -8.35 -12.92 -7.35
N GLU A 5 -9.62 -13.02 -7.70
CA GLU A 5 -10.35 -11.93 -8.35
C GLU A 5 -10.50 -10.72 -7.42
N GLN A 6 -10.82 -10.96 -6.14
CA GLN A 6 -10.88 -9.89 -5.12
C GLN A 6 -9.53 -9.20 -4.98
N TYR A 7 -8.45 -9.97 -4.89
CA TYR A 7 -7.09 -9.43 -4.84
C TYR A 7 -6.75 -8.62 -6.08
N ALA A 8 -7.05 -9.12 -7.28
CA ALA A 8 -6.73 -8.42 -8.53
C ALA A 8 -7.44 -7.06 -8.63
N ILE A 9 -8.72 -7.00 -8.22
CA ILE A 9 -9.47 -5.75 -8.18
C ILE A 9 -8.86 -4.80 -7.13
N ALA A 10 -8.60 -5.30 -5.92
CA ALA A 10 -8.00 -4.49 -4.86
C ALA A 10 -6.62 -3.94 -5.27
N ALA A 11 -5.76 -4.78 -5.84
CA ALA A 11 -4.45 -4.37 -6.34
C ALA A 11 -4.57 -3.32 -7.45
N ALA A 12 -5.52 -3.46 -8.37
CA ALA A 12 -5.76 -2.47 -9.41
C ALA A 12 -6.20 -1.12 -8.81
N VAL A 13 -7.10 -1.14 -7.83
CA VAL A 13 -7.55 0.08 -7.11
C VAL A 13 -6.39 0.72 -6.36
N THR A 14 -5.61 -0.06 -5.61
CA THR A 14 -4.41 0.43 -4.92
C THR A 14 -3.47 1.12 -5.91
N LEU A 15 -3.07 0.45 -6.99
CA LEU A 15 -2.14 1.00 -7.97
C LEU A 15 -2.69 2.26 -8.64
N ALA A 16 -3.99 2.29 -8.94
CA ALA A 16 -4.66 3.45 -9.53
C ALA A 16 -4.66 4.68 -8.59
N VAL A 17 -4.59 4.47 -7.28
CA VAL A 17 -4.58 5.55 -6.27
C VAL A 17 -3.16 5.92 -5.85
N GLU A 18 -2.34 4.94 -5.50
CA GLU A 18 -1.02 5.17 -4.91
C GLU A 18 -0.01 5.72 -5.92
N LEU A 19 0.04 5.16 -7.14
CA LEU A 19 1.01 5.61 -8.14
C LEU A 19 0.89 7.12 -8.45
N PRO A 20 -0.29 7.67 -8.79
CA PRO A 20 -0.42 9.10 -9.03
C PRO A 20 -0.20 9.93 -7.77
N LEU A 21 -0.61 9.44 -6.60
CA LEU A 21 -0.44 10.16 -5.33
C LEU A 21 1.04 10.27 -4.93
N VAL A 22 1.79 9.16 -4.98
CA VAL A 22 3.23 9.16 -4.68
C VAL A 22 3.98 10.03 -5.68
N LEU A 23 3.62 9.98 -6.97
CA LEU A 23 4.20 10.87 -7.99
C LEU A 23 3.91 12.34 -7.71
N TYR A 24 2.66 12.67 -7.34
CA TYR A 24 2.26 14.01 -6.95
C TYR A 24 3.04 14.51 -5.73
N LEU A 25 3.12 13.72 -4.66
CA LEU A 25 3.86 14.06 -3.44
C LEU A 25 5.35 14.24 -3.72
N ALA A 26 5.95 13.36 -4.52
CA ALA A 26 7.36 13.44 -4.91
C ALA A 26 7.66 14.73 -5.71
N ARG A 27 6.77 15.10 -6.64
CA ARG A 27 6.83 16.38 -7.37
C ARG A 27 6.76 17.58 -6.44
N ARG A 28 5.79 17.60 -5.51
CA ARG A 28 5.57 18.71 -4.58
C ARG A 28 6.73 18.91 -3.61
N ALA A 29 7.31 17.82 -3.13
CA ALA A 29 8.45 17.87 -2.23
C ALA A 29 9.81 18.04 -2.94
N ARG A 30 9.80 18.22 -4.29
CA ARG A 30 10.98 18.38 -5.14
C ARG A 30 12.01 17.27 -4.94
N LEU A 31 11.53 16.03 -4.83
CA LEU A 31 12.33 14.81 -4.61
C LEU A 31 12.71 14.11 -5.91
N LEU A 32 12.32 14.69 -7.04
CA LEU A 32 12.47 14.07 -8.33
C LEU A 32 13.90 14.20 -8.85
N HIS A 33 14.53 13.05 -9.04
CA HIS A 33 15.55 12.89 -10.08
C HIS A 33 14.94 12.39 -11.39
N SER A 34 13.85 11.62 -11.34
CA SER A 34 13.10 11.09 -12.49
C SER A 34 11.74 10.55 -12.04
N ASP A 35 10.67 10.82 -12.80
CA ASP A 35 9.34 10.26 -12.57
C ASP A 35 9.34 8.72 -12.62
N ALA A 36 10.13 8.13 -13.53
CA ALA A 36 10.24 6.69 -13.67
C ALA A 36 10.78 6.02 -12.39
N ARG A 37 11.73 6.67 -11.71
CA ARG A 37 12.28 6.17 -10.45
C ARG A 37 11.23 6.17 -9.33
N VAL A 38 10.36 7.19 -9.30
CA VAL A 38 9.24 7.25 -8.35
C VAL A 38 8.27 6.11 -8.58
N LEU A 39 7.87 5.90 -9.84
CA LEU A 39 6.95 4.83 -10.20
C LEU A 39 7.54 3.44 -9.90
N VAL A 40 8.81 3.21 -10.21
CA VAL A 40 9.50 1.96 -9.88
C VAL A 40 9.53 1.73 -8.37
N ALA A 41 9.84 2.75 -7.57
CA ALA A 41 9.85 2.60 -6.11
C ALA A 41 8.45 2.27 -5.56
N ALA A 42 7.40 2.92 -6.09
CA ALA A 42 6.01 2.65 -5.69
C ALA A 42 5.56 1.23 -6.09
N LEU A 43 5.93 0.78 -7.28
CA LEU A 43 5.67 -0.59 -7.73
C LEU A 43 6.41 -1.63 -6.89
N VAL A 44 7.68 -1.36 -6.55
CA VAL A 44 8.48 -2.25 -5.68
C VAL A 44 7.88 -2.31 -4.28
N ALA A 45 7.46 -1.17 -3.73
CA ALA A 45 6.79 -1.09 -2.44
C ALA A 45 5.52 -1.96 -2.43
N ASN A 46 4.62 -1.74 -3.41
CA ASN A 46 3.39 -2.49 -3.59
C ASN A 46 3.63 -4.00 -3.77
N ALA A 47 4.59 -4.36 -4.63
CA ALA A 47 4.92 -5.77 -4.89
C ALA A 47 5.48 -6.48 -3.65
N ALA A 48 6.20 -5.76 -2.78
CA ALA A 48 6.73 -6.31 -1.54
C ALA A 48 5.66 -6.47 -0.44
N THR A 49 4.62 -5.63 -0.44
CA THR A 49 3.66 -5.56 0.66
C THR A 49 2.32 -6.21 0.35
N HIS A 50 1.72 -5.91 -0.80
CA HIS A 50 0.32 -6.24 -1.06
C HIS A 50 0.06 -7.74 -1.28
N PRO A 51 0.89 -8.47 -2.05
CA PRO A 51 0.76 -9.93 -2.11
C PRO A 51 0.89 -10.57 -0.72
N ALA A 52 1.82 -10.10 0.10
CA ALA A 52 2.02 -10.63 1.45
C ALA A 52 0.81 -10.35 2.35
N LEU A 53 0.29 -9.12 2.35
CA LEU A 53 -0.88 -8.72 3.14
C LEU A 53 -2.10 -9.59 2.84
N TRP A 54 -2.31 -9.97 1.58
CA TRP A 54 -3.45 -10.81 1.18
C TRP A 54 -3.19 -12.31 1.35
N TYR A 55 -2.08 -12.82 0.80
CA TYR A 55 -1.87 -14.26 0.68
C TYR A 55 -1.28 -14.90 1.93
N VAL A 56 -0.53 -14.16 2.77
CA VAL A 56 0.03 -14.74 3.99
C VAL A 56 -1.08 -15.09 5.01
N PRO A 57 -2.01 -14.18 5.35
CA PRO A 57 -3.12 -14.54 6.21
C PRO A 57 -4.02 -15.59 5.57
N TRP A 58 -4.31 -15.47 4.28
CA TRP A 58 -5.17 -16.44 3.59
C TRP A 58 -4.60 -17.87 3.62
N SER A 59 -3.28 -18.03 3.42
CA SER A 59 -2.64 -19.35 3.33
C SER A 59 -2.22 -19.92 4.69
N PHE A 60 -1.71 -19.08 5.59
CA PHE A 60 -1.05 -19.52 6.83
C PHE A 60 -1.85 -19.20 8.09
N PHE A 61 -2.68 -18.15 8.07
CA PHE A 61 -3.42 -17.69 9.25
C PHE A 61 -4.88 -17.31 8.90
N PRO A 62 -5.68 -18.21 8.30
CA PRO A 62 -7.00 -17.85 7.77
C PRO A 62 -7.96 -17.33 8.86
N GLN A 63 -7.74 -17.75 10.11
CA GLN A 63 -8.43 -17.27 11.31
C GLN A 63 -8.29 -15.73 11.50
N ALA A 64 -7.20 -15.12 11.02
CA ALA A 64 -6.96 -13.68 11.11
C ALA A 64 -7.95 -12.88 10.25
N LEU A 65 -8.46 -13.47 9.18
CA LEU A 65 -9.45 -12.85 8.29
C LEU A 65 -10.90 -12.99 8.80
N ALA A 66 -11.12 -13.74 9.89
CA ALA A 66 -12.45 -13.87 10.49
C ALA A 66 -12.90 -12.54 11.13
N LYS A 67 -14.22 -12.24 11.08
CA LYS A 67 -14.80 -11.00 11.61
C LYS A 67 -14.31 -10.60 13.02
N PRO A 68 -14.18 -11.52 14.00
CA PRO A 68 -13.70 -11.15 15.35
C PRO A 68 -12.24 -10.67 15.37
N ASN A 69 -11.41 -11.17 14.46
CA ASN A 69 -9.97 -10.88 14.40
C ASN A 69 -9.62 -9.83 13.35
N TYR A 70 -10.60 -9.41 12.53
CA TYR A 70 -10.37 -8.54 11.39
C TYR A 70 -9.74 -7.19 11.79
N ALA A 71 -10.14 -6.62 12.92
CA ALA A 71 -9.54 -5.39 13.44
C ALA A 71 -8.05 -5.56 13.76
N LEU A 72 -7.67 -6.70 14.36
CA LEU A 72 -6.28 -7.00 14.66
C LEU A 72 -5.48 -7.23 13.38
N TYR A 73 -6.06 -7.95 12.42
CA TYR A 73 -5.48 -8.12 11.08
C TYR A 73 -5.22 -6.77 10.41
N LEU A 74 -6.17 -5.85 10.42
CA LEU A 74 -5.99 -4.51 9.84
C LEU A 74 -4.85 -3.77 10.53
N VAL A 75 -4.85 -3.70 11.87
CA VAL A 75 -3.81 -2.96 12.61
C VAL A 75 -2.42 -3.54 12.33
N VAL A 76 -2.26 -4.86 12.45
CA VAL A 76 -0.94 -5.51 12.25
C VAL A 76 -0.53 -5.48 10.78
N GLY A 77 -1.45 -5.78 9.87
CA GLY A 77 -1.23 -5.81 8.43
C GLY A 77 -0.85 -4.44 7.89
N GLU A 78 -1.69 -3.43 8.10
CA GLU A 78 -1.46 -2.07 7.60
C GLU A 78 -0.23 -1.43 8.24
N THR A 79 0.03 -1.67 9.54
CA THR A 79 1.27 -1.19 10.18
C THR A 79 2.49 -1.83 9.54
N THR A 80 2.44 -3.13 9.23
CA THR A 80 3.55 -3.83 8.57
C THR A 80 3.77 -3.31 7.16
N VAL A 81 2.70 -3.11 6.38
CA VAL A 81 2.76 -2.50 5.05
C VAL A 81 3.40 -1.12 5.14
N LEU A 82 2.88 -0.24 5.99
CA LEU A 82 3.40 1.11 6.20
C LEU A 82 4.91 1.12 6.50
N LEU A 83 5.37 0.24 7.40
CA LEU A 83 6.79 0.17 7.76
C LEU A 83 7.67 -0.30 6.59
N VAL A 84 7.24 -1.33 5.86
CA VAL A 84 7.98 -1.84 4.70
C VAL A 84 8.05 -0.79 3.58
N GLU A 85 6.92 -0.18 3.24
CA GLU A 85 6.88 0.87 2.21
C GLU A 85 7.70 2.10 2.60
N THR A 86 7.67 2.47 3.88
CA THR A 86 8.54 3.52 4.42
C THR A 86 10.01 3.21 4.18
N VAL A 87 10.45 1.97 4.43
CA VAL A 87 11.84 1.56 4.17
C VAL A 87 12.15 1.60 2.68
N VAL A 88 11.25 1.11 1.82
CA VAL A 88 11.43 1.15 0.36
C VAL A 88 11.55 2.58 -0.14
N TYR A 89 10.63 3.48 0.23
CA TYR A 89 10.69 4.89 -0.16
C TYR A 89 11.89 5.62 0.43
N TRP A 90 12.26 5.31 1.67
CA TRP A 90 13.46 5.86 2.28
C TRP A 90 14.69 5.48 1.46
N ARG A 91 14.88 4.21 1.10
CA ARG A 91 16.07 3.76 0.38
C ARG A 91 16.08 4.18 -1.09
N LEU A 92 14.94 4.11 -1.78
CA LEU A 92 14.87 4.30 -3.22
C LEU A 92 14.59 5.74 -3.65
N LEU A 93 13.88 6.53 -2.83
CA LEU A 93 13.45 7.89 -3.17
C LEU A 93 14.13 8.97 -2.34
N VAL A 94 14.17 8.82 -1.02
CA VAL A 94 14.60 9.91 -0.11
C VAL A 94 15.56 9.45 0.98
N PRO A 95 16.78 8.97 0.64
CA PRO A 95 17.71 8.38 1.60
C PRO A 95 18.11 9.30 2.75
N GLN A 96 18.01 10.62 2.56
CA GLN A 96 18.35 11.63 3.57
C GLN A 96 17.16 12.13 4.39
N ARG A 97 15.91 11.71 4.09
CA ARG A 97 14.69 12.26 4.70
C ARG A 97 13.69 11.15 5.05
N PRO A 98 13.97 10.27 6.03
CA PRO A 98 13.09 9.13 6.34
C PRO A 98 11.69 9.54 6.82
N TRP A 99 11.54 10.70 7.46
CA TRP A 99 10.22 11.28 7.81
C TRP A 99 9.35 11.55 6.59
N LEU A 100 9.96 11.91 5.46
CA LEU A 100 9.23 12.16 4.23
C LEU A 100 8.84 10.84 3.54
N ALA A 101 9.66 9.80 3.65
CA ALA A 101 9.29 8.45 3.23
C ALA A 101 8.10 7.93 4.04
N LEU A 102 8.13 8.10 5.36
CA LEU A 102 7.02 7.72 6.25
C LEU A 102 5.74 8.47 5.90
N ALA A 103 5.80 9.79 5.74
CA ALA A 103 4.64 10.60 5.36
C ALA A 103 4.08 10.18 4.00
N THR A 104 4.95 9.87 3.02
CA THR A 104 4.53 9.43 1.69
C THR A 104 3.85 8.06 1.75
N ALA A 105 4.43 7.09 2.47
CA ALA A 105 3.84 5.77 2.68
C ALA A 105 2.50 5.86 3.42
N ALA A 106 2.44 6.64 4.50
CA ALA A 106 1.21 6.81 5.28
C ALA A 106 0.08 7.43 4.46
N LEU A 107 0.37 8.46 3.66
CA LEU A 107 -0.62 9.10 2.81
C LEU A 107 -1.07 8.18 1.67
N ALA A 108 -0.15 7.44 1.03
CA ALA A 108 -0.46 6.49 -0.03
C ALA A 108 -1.37 5.36 0.49
N ASN A 109 -0.94 4.70 1.55
CA ASN A 109 -1.66 3.59 2.18
C ASN A 109 -3.04 4.04 2.72
N ALA A 110 -3.13 5.20 3.38
CA ALA A 110 -4.41 5.73 3.86
C ALA A 110 -5.37 6.05 2.70
N ALA A 111 -4.85 6.59 1.59
CA ALA A 111 -5.67 6.92 0.43
C ALA A 111 -6.18 5.66 -0.28
N SER A 112 -5.34 4.64 -0.47
CA SER A 112 -5.73 3.38 -1.10
C SER A 112 -6.69 2.58 -0.22
N TYR A 113 -6.47 2.54 1.10
CA TYR A 113 -7.40 1.97 2.06
C TYR A 113 -8.77 2.66 2.01
N GLY A 114 -8.79 4.00 2.02
CA GLY A 114 -10.02 4.78 1.89
C GLY A 114 -10.76 4.53 0.58
N ALA A 115 -10.04 4.42 -0.53
CA ALA A 115 -10.61 4.04 -1.82
C ALA A 115 -11.19 2.62 -1.80
N GLY A 116 -10.52 1.67 -1.16
CA GLY A 116 -11.01 0.31 -0.94
C GLY A 116 -12.34 0.28 -0.18
N LEU A 117 -12.46 1.07 0.89
CA LEU A 117 -13.71 1.22 1.64
C LEU A 117 -14.84 1.79 0.77
N ALA A 118 -14.54 2.80 -0.05
CA ALA A 118 -15.53 3.39 -0.95
C ALA A 118 -16.00 2.38 -2.01
N VAL A 119 -15.09 1.62 -2.62
CA VAL A 119 -15.43 0.55 -3.56
C VAL A 119 -16.29 -0.50 -2.90
N TRP A 120 -15.91 -0.96 -1.70
CA TRP A 120 -16.68 -1.93 -0.92
C TRP A 120 -18.10 -1.44 -0.64
N ALA A 121 -18.28 -0.17 -0.28
CA ALA A 121 -19.60 0.40 -0.03
C ALA A 121 -20.50 0.49 -1.29
N LEU A 122 -19.91 0.49 -2.49
CA LEU A 122 -20.65 0.55 -3.75
C LEU A 122 -21.04 -0.83 -4.29
N ILE A 123 -20.29 -1.88 -3.92
CA ILE A 123 -20.49 -3.25 -4.45
C ILE A 123 -20.98 -4.26 -3.40
N GLY A 124 -20.98 -3.86 -2.12
CA GLY A 124 -21.30 -4.69 -0.96
C GLY A 124 -22.73 -4.57 -0.47
#